data_AF-A0A0C4EB11-F1
#
_entry.id   AF-A0A0C4EB11-F1
#
_cell.length_a   1.000
_cell.length_b   1.000
_cell.length_c   1.000
_cell.angle_alpha   90.00
_cell.angle_beta   90.00
_cell.angle_gamma   90.00
#
_symmetry.space_group_name_H-M   'P 1'
#
loop_
_entity.id
_entity.type
_entity.pdbx_description
1 polymer ?
#
loop_
_entity_poly.entity_id
_entity_poly.type
_entity_poly.pdbx_seq_one_letter_code
_entity_poly.pdbx_strand_id
1 'polypeptide(L)'
;MAASMYRLTAMRFGPGTGDEAVRLGLLAFTNNVFLPWRSLGISYCCLADDLRRELARPELLWVLSPCTVVWLLMVAGVSVLDLEREAWLRRMLWDNLGFCGIESWAGTRALLVNYMWIGVVHDRRGESIFHARH
;
A
#
# COMPACT_ATOMS: atom_id res chain seq x y z
N MET A 1 -19.90 -6.24 4.54
CA MET A 1 -18.57 -6.27 3.86
C MET A 1 -18.61 -5.62 2.47
N ALA A 2 -19.57 -5.95 1.60
CA ALA A 2 -19.74 -5.24 0.31
C ALA A 2 -20.02 -3.73 0.45
N ALA A 3 -20.77 -3.31 1.47
CA ALA A 3 -21.11 -1.90 1.69
C ALA A 3 -19.90 -1.00 2.00
N SER A 4 -18.85 -1.53 2.67
CA SER A 4 -17.64 -0.77 2.98
C SER A 4 -16.80 -0.51 1.73
N MET A 5 -16.66 -1.52 0.86
CA MET A 5 -16.02 -1.37 -0.45
C MET A 5 -16.81 -0.41 -1.35
N TYR A 6 -18.15 -0.51 -1.37
CA TYR A 6 -19.02 0.37 -2.15
C TYR A 6 -18.91 1.85 -1.75
N ARG A 7 -18.75 2.13 -0.45
CA ARG A 7 -18.56 3.50 0.03
C ARG A 7 -17.19 4.04 -0.33
N LEU A 8 -16.14 3.23 -0.19
CA LEU A 8 -14.77 3.63 -0.59
C LEU A 8 -14.67 3.90 -2.09
N THR A 9 -15.37 3.15 -2.94
CA THR A 9 -15.39 3.41 -4.39
C THR A 9 -16.21 4.64 -4.77
N ALA A 10 -17.25 4.98 -3.99
CA ALA A 10 -18.08 6.17 -4.23
C ALA A 10 -17.46 7.48 -3.73
N MET A 11 -16.53 7.41 -2.77
CA MET A 11 -15.79 8.58 -2.27
C MET A 11 -14.81 9.08 -3.32
N ARG A 12 -14.73 10.41 -3.48
CA ARG A 12 -13.74 11.09 -4.33
C ARG A 12 -13.13 12.22 -3.52
N PHE A 13 -11.82 12.25 -3.41
CA PHE A 13 -11.11 13.35 -2.75
C PHE A 13 -10.48 14.29 -3.78
N GLY A 14 -10.27 15.55 -3.38
CA GLY A 14 -9.65 16.54 -4.24
C GLY A 14 -8.19 16.18 -4.55
N PRO A 15 -7.68 16.50 -5.76
CA PRO A 15 -6.29 16.26 -6.10
C PRO A 15 -5.36 17.02 -5.14
N GLY A 16 -4.26 16.38 -4.72
CA GLY A 16 -3.27 16.98 -3.83
C GLY A 16 -3.56 16.84 -2.33
N THR A 17 -4.69 16.23 -1.96
CA THR A 17 -4.92 15.77 -0.58
C THR A 17 -4.40 14.35 -0.43
N GLY A 18 -3.70 14.06 0.68
CA GLY A 18 -3.23 12.70 0.99
C GLY A 18 -4.37 11.69 1.19
N ASP A 19 -5.60 12.21 1.35
CA ASP A 19 -6.83 11.44 1.54
C ASP A 19 -7.13 10.50 0.38
N GLU A 20 -6.85 10.91 -0.86
CA GLU A 20 -7.07 10.06 -2.03
C GLU A 20 -6.13 8.84 -2.03
N ALA A 21 -4.86 9.04 -1.69
CA ALA A 21 -3.90 7.95 -1.56
C ALA A 21 -4.31 6.99 -0.42
N VAL A 22 -4.78 7.52 0.72
CA VAL A 22 -5.32 6.72 1.82
C VAL A 22 -6.56 5.94 1.38
N ARG A 23 -7.51 6.57 0.69
CA ARG A 23 -8.72 5.91 0.16
C ARG A 23 -8.36 4.76 -0.77
N LEU A 24 -7.44 4.97 -1.71
CA LEU A 24 -6.97 3.94 -2.64
C LEU A 24 -6.20 2.83 -1.90
N GLY A 25 -5.41 3.16 -0.89
CA GLY A 25 -4.75 2.19 -0.01
C GLY A 25 -5.75 1.32 0.75
N LEU A 26 -6.81 1.92 1.32
CA LEU A 26 -7.91 1.19 1.97
C LEU A 26 -8.66 0.29 0.98
N LEU A 27 -8.85 0.75 -0.25
CA LEU A 27 -9.48 -0.05 -1.30
C LEU A 27 -8.59 -1.24 -1.71
N ALA A 28 -7.27 -1.03 -1.82
CA ALA A 28 -6.30 -2.10 -2.08
C ALA A 28 -6.26 -3.13 -0.93
N PHE A 29 -6.26 -2.66 0.32
CA PHE A 29 -6.32 -3.52 1.51
C PHE A 29 -7.61 -4.36 1.53
N THR A 30 -8.78 -3.72 1.38
CA THR A 30 -10.07 -4.41 1.44
C THR A 30 -10.21 -5.42 0.31
N ASN A 31 -9.73 -5.08 -0.87
CA ASN A 31 -9.68 -5.99 -2.00
C ASN A 31 -8.83 -7.23 -1.70
N ASN A 32 -7.62 -7.07 -1.14
CA ASN A 32 -6.75 -8.20 -0.80
C ASN A 32 -7.38 -9.14 0.23
N VAL A 33 -7.98 -8.56 1.28
CA VAL A 33 -8.51 -9.33 2.41
C VAL A 33 -9.83 -10.01 2.07
N PHE A 34 -10.74 -9.33 1.37
CA PHE A 34 -12.12 -9.80 1.20
C PHE A 34 -12.42 -10.41 -0.17
N LEU A 35 -11.58 -10.15 -1.18
CA LEU A 35 -11.78 -10.65 -2.52
C LEU A 35 -10.63 -11.59 -2.90
N PRO A 36 -10.85 -12.91 -2.90
CA PRO A 36 -9.85 -13.84 -3.41
C PRO A 36 -9.69 -13.74 -4.94
N TRP A 37 -10.24 -12.73 -5.64
CA TRP A 37 -10.26 -12.61 -7.10
C TRP A 37 -8.88 -12.65 -7.79
N ARG A 38 -7.76 -12.50 -7.05
CA ARG A 38 -6.44 -12.87 -7.57
C ARG A 38 -6.33 -14.36 -7.96
N SER A 39 -7.07 -15.27 -7.29
CA SER A 39 -7.19 -16.68 -7.68
C SER A 39 -8.00 -16.89 -8.96
N LEU A 40 -8.75 -15.88 -9.41
CA LEU A 40 -9.52 -15.88 -10.66
C LEU A 40 -8.81 -15.13 -11.80
N GLY A 41 -7.57 -14.67 -11.59
CA GLY A 41 -6.77 -14.01 -12.63
C GLY A 41 -7.22 -12.59 -13.02
N ILE A 42 -8.14 -11.98 -12.25
CA ILE A 42 -8.63 -10.63 -12.52
C ILE A 42 -7.65 -9.62 -11.93
N SER A 43 -6.92 -8.93 -12.81
CA SER A 43 -6.05 -7.81 -12.44
C SER A 43 -6.89 -6.54 -12.29
N TYR A 44 -6.79 -5.88 -11.14
CA TYR A 44 -7.42 -4.57 -10.90
C TYR A 44 -6.57 -3.46 -11.50
N CYS A 45 -6.39 -3.48 -12.83
CA CYS A 45 -5.49 -2.57 -13.54
C CYS A 45 -5.82 -1.11 -13.24
N CYS A 46 -7.10 -0.73 -13.22
CA CYS A 46 -7.51 0.64 -12.90
C CYS A 46 -7.11 1.07 -11.48
N LEU A 47 -7.30 0.20 -10.48
CA LEU A 47 -6.90 0.50 -9.10
C LEU A 47 -5.37 0.58 -8.95
N ALA A 48 -4.64 -0.31 -9.62
CA ALA A 48 -3.19 -0.28 -9.65
C ALA A 48 -2.69 1.01 -10.30
N ASP A 49 -3.26 1.42 -11.43
CA ASP A 49 -2.87 2.62 -12.16
C ASP A 49 -3.19 3.91 -11.39
N ASP A 50 -4.36 3.99 -10.77
CA ASP A 50 -4.76 5.12 -9.92
C ASP A 50 -3.85 5.24 -8.70
N LEU A 51 -3.61 4.12 -7.98
CA LEU A 51 -2.73 4.12 -6.82
C LEU A 51 -1.28 4.46 -7.20
N ARG A 52 -0.79 3.94 -8.32
CA ARG A 52 0.54 4.27 -8.86
C ARG A 52 0.65 5.76 -9.17
N ARG A 53 -0.39 6.34 -9.79
CA ARG A 53 -0.43 7.77 -10.12
C ARG A 53 -0.40 8.64 -8.87
N GLU A 54 -1.15 8.28 -7.84
CA GLU A 54 -1.14 9.01 -6.57
C GLU A 54 0.20 8.89 -5.84
N LEU A 55 0.82 7.70 -5.83
CA LEU A 55 2.14 7.49 -5.24
C LEU A 55 3.27 8.23 -5.99
N ALA A 56 3.09 8.49 -7.28
CA ALA A 56 4.04 9.25 -8.09
C ALA A 56 3.99 10.77 -7.84
N ARG A 57 3.00 11.27 -7.09
CA ARG A 57 2.87 12.70 -6.79
C ARG A 57 3.91 13.12 -5.74
N PRO A 58 4.78 14.11 -6.05
CA PRO A 58 5.79 14.56 -5.10
C PRO A 58 5.17 15.21 -3.85
N GLU A 59 3.97 15.79 -3.96
CA GLU A 59 3.25 16.42 -2.85
C GLU A 59 2.89 15.40 -1.75
N LEU A 60 2.76 14.12 -2.10
CA LEU A 60 2.36 13.07 -1.18
C LEU A 60 3.30 12.96 0.03
N LEU A 61 4.61 13.10 -0.21
CA LEU A 61 5.64 13.01 0.83
C LEU A 61 5.60 14.19 1.81
N TRP A 62 5.01 15.32 1.42
CA TRP A 62 4.86 16.49 2.28
C TRP A 62 3.57 16.45 3.09
N VAL A 63 2.54 15.79 2.55
CA VAL A 63 1.21 15.71 3.15
C VAL A 63 1.09 14.52 4.11
N LEU A 64 1.73 13.40 3.80
CA LEU A 64 1.65 12.17 4.60
C LEU A 64 2.90 11.96 5.44
N SER A 65 2.72 11.38 6.62
CA SER A 65 3.86 10.92 7.43
C SER A 65 4.61 9.78 6.72
N PRO A 66 5.93 9.65 6.92
CA PRO A 66 6.70 8.53 6.37
C PRO A 66 6.10 7.16 6.73
N CYS A 67 5.59 7.00 7.96
CA CYS A 67 4.93 5.78 8.41
C CYS A 67 3.69 5.44 7.57
N THR A 68 2.88 6.46 7.24
CA THR A 68 1.69 6.28 6.40
C THR A 68 2.09 5.88 4.97
N VAL A 69 3.17 6.47 4.44
CA VAL A 69 3.70 6.12 3.11
C VAL A 69 4.22 4.67 3.09
N VAL A 70 4.94 4.24 4.13
CA VAL A 70 5.37 2.84 4.29
C VAL A 70 4.15 1.90 4.26
N TRP A 71 3.11 2.21 5.03
CA TRP A 71 1.89 1.42 5.03
C TRP A 71 1.24 1.34 3.64
N LEU A 72 1.11 2.48 2.94
CA LEU A 72 0.56 2.54 1.59
C LEU A 72 1.33 1.65 0.60
N LEU A 73 2.66 1.76 0.58
CA LEU A 73 3.52 1.01 -0.32
C LEU A 73 3.46 -0.50 -0.03
N MET A 74 3.47 -0.87 1.25
CA MET A 74 3.37 -2.28 1.67
C MET A 74 2.02 -2.89 1.29
N VAL A 75 0.92 -2.17 1.56
CA VAL A 75 -0.43 -2.61 1.16
C VAL A 75 -0.55 -2.69 -0.36
N ALA A 76 -0.02 -1.70 -1.09
CA ALA A 76 -0.03 -1.72 -2.55
C ALA A 76 0.69 -2.96 -3.09
N GLY A 77 1.89 -3.25 -2.59
CA GLY A 77 2.72 -4.36 -3.05
C GLY A 77 2.21 -5.75 -2.72
N VAL A 78 1.56 -5.95 -1.57
CA VAL A 78 0.97 -7.26 -1.27
C VAL A 78 -0.33 -7.52 -2.05
N SER A 79 -0.95 -6.45 -2.59
CA SER A 79 -2.31 -6.46 -3.16
C SER A 79 -2.35 -6.33 -4.68
N VAL A 80 -1.98 -5.17 -5.21
CA VAL A 80 -2.27 -4.78 -6.60
C VAL A 80 -1.02 -4.41 -7.41
N LEU A 81 0.02 -3.88 -6.75
CA LEU A 81 1.28 -3.50 -7.38
C LEU A 81 2.33 -4.60 -7.26
N ASP A 82 3.28 -4.58 -8.19
CA ASP A 82 4.47 -5.43 -8.17
C ASP A 82 5.69 -4.55 -7.90
N LEU A 83 6.07 -4.44 -6.62
CA LEU A 83 7.21 -3.62 -6.19
C LEU A 83 8.56 -4.15 -6.68
N GLU A 84 8.64 -5.42 -7.12
CA GLU A 84 9.87 -5.97 -7.67
C GLU A 84 10.18 -5.36 -9.04
N ARG A 85 9.14 -5.11 -9.85
CA ARG A 85 9.23 -4.49 -11.18
C ARG A 85 9.34 -2.98 -11.12
N GLU A 86 8.88 -2.36 -10.04
CA GLU A 86 8.77 -0.90 -9.92
C GLU A 86 9.86 -0.34 -8.99
N ALA A 87 11.09 -0.26 -9.50
CA ALA A 87 12.28 0.13 -8.72
C ALA A 87 12.14 1.48 -7.98
N TRP A 88 11.37 2.42 -8.51
CA TRP A 88 11.14 3.73 -7.89
C TRP A 88 10.23 3.62 -6.65
N LEU A 89 9.18 2.78 -6.68
CA LEU A 89 8.34 2.49 -5.51
C LEU A 89 9.14 1.78 -4.42
N ARG A 90 10.00 0.84 -4.83
CA ARG A 90 10.89 0.14 -3.91
C ARG A 90 11.85 1.13 -3.23
N ARG A 91 12.48 2.03 -3.99
CA ARG A 91 13.33 3.07 -3.41
C ARG A 91 12.55 3.97 -2.44
N MET A 92 11.35 4.41 -2.83
CA MET A 92 10.47 5.21 -1.97
C MET A 92 10.14 4.49 -0.66
N LEU A 93 9.90 3.17 -0.68
CA LEU A 93 9.66 2.37 0.52
C LEU A 93 10.88 2.41 1.46
N TRP A 94 12.08 2.21 0.91
CA TRP A 94 13.30 2.20 1.68
C TRP A 94 13.65 3.56 2.28
N ASP A 95 13.51 4.63 1.51
CA ASP A 95 13.72 6.00 1.99
C ASP A 95 12.79 6.29 3.18
N ASN A 96 11.51 5.93 3.06
CA ASN A 96 10.53 6.15 4.13
C ASN A 96 10.74 5.25 5.35
N LEU A 97 11.17 3.99 5.18
CA LEU A 97 11.59 3.15 6.31
C LEU A 97 12.80 3.73 7.04
N GLY A 98 13.76 4.29 6.30
CA GLY A 98 14.89 5.04 6.84
C GLY A 98 14.45 6.25 7.65
N PHE A 99 13.51 7.05 7.14
CA PHE A 99 12.92 8.17 7.89
C PHE A 99 12.14 7.73 9.14
N CYS A 100 11.61 6.50 9.16
CA CYS A 100 10.99 5.91 10.35
C CYS A 100 12.00 5.30 11.33
N GLY A 101 13.29 5.22 10.98
CA GLY A 101 14.30 4.52 11.79
C GLY A 101 14.13 3.01 11.86
N ILE A 102 13.52 2.40 10.82
CA ILE A 102 13.20 0.96 10.80
C ILE A 102 14.14 0.23 9.85
N GLU A 103 14.86 -0.75 10.39
CA GLU A 103 15.85 -1.53 9.64
C GLU A 103 15.55 -3.04 9.58
N SER A 104 14.54 -3.49 10.31
CA SER A 104 14.19 -4.91 10.43
C SER A 104 12.75 -5.18 10.02
N TRP A 105 12.49 -6.39 9.54
CA TRP A 105 11.12 -6.84 9.26
C TRP A 105 10.23 -6.79 10.50
N ALA A 106 10.76 -7.15 11.68
CA ALA A 106 10.03 -7.07 12.94
C ALA A 106 9.56 -5.63 13.24
N GLY A 107 10.43 -4.64 13.02
CA GLY A 107 10.09 -3.22 13.15
C GLY A 107 9.06 -2.76 12.11
N THR A 108 9.23 -3.17 10.85
CA THR A 108 8.26 -2.89 9.77
C THR A 108 6.90 -3.46 10.10
N ARG A 109 6.84 -4.72 10.54
CA ARG A 109 5.60 -5.38 10.96
C ARG A 109 4.95 -4.66 12.14
N ALA A 110 5.73 -4.27 13.15
CA ALA A 110 5.23 -3.52 14.30
C ALA A 110 4.59 -2.18 13.87
N LEU A 111 5.20 -1.47 12.93
CA LEU A 111 4.59 -0.29 12.31
C LEU A 111 3.29 -0.65 11.61
N LEU A 112 3.30 -1.66 10.74
CA LEU A 112 2.14 -2.01 9.91
C LEU A 112 0.92 -2.43 10.74
N VAL A 113 1.12 -3.11 11.87
CA VAL A 113 0.04 -3.50 12.79
C VAL A 113 -0.63 -2.29 13.47
N ASN A 114 0.08 -1.15 13.61
CA ASN A 114 -0.55 0.10 14.07
C ASN A 114 -1.43 0.75 12.97
N TYR A 115 -1.31 0.26 11.74
CA TYR A 115 -2.18 0.58 10.61
C TYR A 115 -3.04 -0.65 10.26
N MET A 116 -3.77 -0.57 9.16
CA MET A 116 -4.54 -1.70 8.66
C MET A 116 -3.59 -2.75 8.06
N TRP A 117 -3.28 -3.77 8.84
CA TRP A 117 -2.48 -4.93 8.44
C TRP A 117 -2.96 -6.19 9.16
N ILE A 118 -3.19 -7.26 8.41
CA ILE A 118 -3.62 -8.55 8.95
C ILE A 118 -2.47 -9.53 8.76
N GLY A 119 -1.77 -9.87 9.84
CA GLY A 119 -0.54 -10.67 9.75
C GLY A 119 -0.73 -12.02 9.05
N VAL A 120 -1.84 -12.71 9.32
CA VAL A 120 -2.16 -14.00 8.69
C VAL A 120 -2.29 -13.89 7.16
N VAL A 121 -2.74 -12.73 6.64
CA VAL A 121 -2.94 -12.52 5.20
C VAL A 121 -1.69 -11.93 4.55
N HIS A 122 -1.04 -10.97 5.22
CA HIS A 122 -0.05 -10.12 4.58
C HIS A 122 1.39 -10.43 4.96
N ASP A 123 1.68 -11.04 6.12
CA ASP A 123 3.06 -11.15 6.63
C ASP A 123 3.98 -11.87 5.63
N ARG A 124 3.56 -13.01 5.07
CA ARG A 124 4.39 -13.79 4.14
C ARG A 124 4.81 -13.00 2.89
N ARG A 125 3.89 -12.23 2.29
CA ARG A 125 4.19 -11.42 1.11
C ARG A 125 4.94 -10.13 1.49
N GLY A 126 4.57 -9.51 2.61
CA GLY A 126 5.24 -8.31 3.10
C GLY A 126 6.70 -8.56 3.44
N GLU A 127 6.99 -9.67 4.10
CA GLU A 127 8.35 -10.10 4.42
C GLU A 127 9.17 -10.36 3.15
N SER A 128 8.57 -10.99 2.12
CA SER A 128 9.22 -11.17 0.81
C SER A 128 9.58 -9.83 0.16
N ILE A 129 8.66 -8.85 0.16
CA ILE A 129 8.92 -7.50 -0.37
C ILE A 129 10.06 -6.82 0.41
N PHE A 130 10.07 -6.96 1.73
CA PHE A 130 11.11 -6.41 2.59
C PHE A 130 12.47 -7.07 2.31
N HIS A 131 12.53 -8.38 2.10
CA HIS A 131 13.80 -9.07 1.83
C HIS A 131 14.28 -8.95 0.38
N ALA A 132 13.44 -8.53 -0.57
CA ALA A 132 13.84 -8.17 -1.95
C ALA A 132 14.70 -6.88 -2.04
N ARG A 133 15.39 -6.54 -0.95
CA ARG A 133 16.32 -5.42 -0.79
C ARG A 133 17.62 -5.60 -1.60
N HIS A 134 17.84 -6.77 -2.20
CA HIS A 134 19.04 -7.15 -2.97
C HIS A 134 18.74 -7.42 -4.44
#